data_AF-A0A975DY32-F1
#
_entry.id   AF-A0A975DY32-F1
#
_cell.length_a   1.000
_cell.length_b   1.000
_cell.length_c   1.000
_cell.angle_alpha   90.00
_cell.angle_beta   90.00
_cell.angle_gamma   90.00
#
_symmetry.space_group_name_H-M   'P 1'
#
loop_
_entity.id
_entity.type
_entity.pdbx_description
1 polymer ?
#
loop_
_entity_poly.entity_id
_entity_poly.type
_entity_poly.pdbx_seq_one_letter_code
_entity_poly.pdbx_strand_id
1 'polypeptide(L)'
;MTIALAALAGIAAASVVWLWWSRRPAKPTALPNDWALTARPVFSTDERRVYRLLREALPHHIVLSKLPLVRFSQPVDPSRVRYWYDLLGSIHVAFAVCSANGRVLAAIDLDTDRGNSRRVLQIKQSVLGACRVRYLRCPVENLPSVAELQLLVPQAGANARGPQAAAAPAQNLHQARDTLANTVAHRRAERTALWQDSSLFQDSFFAPDTRTDGSGQSEFGGLSSLGSPRSRPGSLDSGPGGLADDDRDDVGGVVVDVPRYSSNNRH
;
A
#
# COMPACT_ATOMS: atom_id res chain seq x y z
N MET A 1 43.71 34.37 -43.24
CA MET A 1 42.77 33.23 -43.13
C MET A 1 43.09 32.32 -41.95
N THR A 2 44.36 32.02 -41.65
CA THR A 2 44.81 31.16 -40.54
C THR A 2 44.44 31.67 -39.14
N ILE A 3 44.56 32.98 -38.89
CA ILE A 3 44.23 33.58 -37.58
C ILE A 3 42.74 33.44 -37.26
N ALA A 4 41.87 33.62 -38.25
CA ALA A 4 40.43 33.47 -38.09
C ALA A 4 40.03 32.01 -37.81
N LEU A 5 40.69 31.05 -38.47
CA LEU A 5 40.51 29.61 -38.23
C LEU A 5 40.97 29.20 -36.83
N ALA A 6 42.11 29.73 -36.35
CA ALA A 6 42.61 29.46 -35.01
C ALA A 6 41.68 30.03 -33.92
N ALA A 7 41.14 31.24 -34.13
CA ALA A 7 40.18 31.86 -33.20
C ALA A 7 38.87 31.05 -33.12
N LEU A 8 38.34 30.61 -34.27
CA LEU A 8 37.15 29.76 -34.32
C LEU A 8 37.36 28.41 -33.63
N ALA A 9 38.52 27.77 -33.84
CA ALA A 9 38.86 26.52 -33.16
C ALA A 9 38.96 26.71 -31.64
N GLY A 10 39.52 27.83 -31.18
CA GLY A 10 39.59 28.18 -29.76
C GLY A 10 38.21 28.35 -29.11
N ILE A 11 37.28 29.04 -29.78
CA ILE A 11 35.91 29.22 -29.29
C ILE A 11 35.15 27.89 -29.28
N ALA A 12 35.33 27.06 -30.31
CA ALA A 12 34.74 25.72 -30.36
C ALA A 12 35.25 24.83 -29.22
N ALA A 13 36.56 24.82 -28.96
CA ALA A 13 37.14 24.07 -27.84
C ALA A 13 36.64 24.59 -26.49
N ALA A 14 36.60 25.91 -26.29
CA ALA A 14 36.12 26.52 -25.05
C ALA A 14 34.64 26.23 -24.78
N SER A 15 33.79 26.30 -25.82
CA SER A 15 32.36 25.99 -25.70
C SER A 15 32.10 24.51 -25.39
N VAL A 16 32.88 23.58 -25.97
CA VAL A 16 32.80 22.15 -25.65
C VAL A 16 33.23 21.88 -24.20
N VAL A 17 34.32 22.49 -23.74
CA VAL A 17 34.79 22.36 -22.35
C VAL A 17 33.76 22.92 -21.37
N TRP A 18 33.17 24.08 -21.68
CA TRP A 18 32.12 24.69 -20.86
C TRP A 18 30.85 23.83 -20.80
N LEU A 19 30.44 23.24 -21.92
CA LEU A 19 29.30 22.32 -21.97
C LEU A 19 29.57 21.03 -21.18
N TRP A 20 30.79 20.51 -21.23
CA TRP A 20 31.17 19.33 -20.45
C TRP A 20 31.22 19.64 -18.95
N TRP A 21 31.69 20.83 -18.56
CA TRP A 21 31.77 21.22 -17.16
C TRP A 21 30.40 21.54 -16.55
N SER A 22 29.51 22.19 -17.32
CA SER A 22 28.13 22.46 -16.91
C SER A 22 27.27 21.20 -16.81
N ARG A 23 27.65 20.11 -17.48
CA ARG A 23 27.02 18.79 -17.36
C ARG A 23 27.53 17.97 -16.18
N ARG A 24 28.51 18.45 -15.40
CA ARG A 24 28.97 17.72 -14.22
C ARG A 24 27.88 17.74 -13.14
N PRO A 25 27.48 16.58 -12.58
CA PRO A 25 26.49 16.55 -11.51
C PRO A 25 27.02 17.31 -10.30
N ALA A 26 26.16 18.12 -9.67
CA ALA A 26 26.50 18.80 -8.43
C ALA A 26 26.92 17.78 -7.38
N LYS A 27 28.03 18.05 -6.69
CA LYS A 27 28.49 17.17 -5.60
C LYS A 27 27.44 17.19 -4.48
N PRO A 28 27.13 16.03 -3.87
CA PRO A 28 26.24 15.98 -2.71
C PRO A 28 26.76 16.89 -1.61
N THR A 29 25.90 17.73 -1.05
CA THR A 29 26.22 18.51 0.14
C THR A 29 26.56 17.56 1.28
N ALA A 30 27.69 17.80 1.96
CA ALA A 30 28.08 17.01 3.12
C ALA A 30 26.99 17.10 4.21
N LEU A 31 26.72 15.97 4.86
CA LEU A 31 25.75 15.94 5.95
C LEU A 31 26.27 16.75 7.14
N PRO A 32 25.38 17.43 7.90
CA PRO A 32 25.77 18.05 9.15
C PRO A 32 26.32 17.01 10.13
N ASN A 33 27.36 17.38 10.88
CA ASN A 33 27.87 16.54 11.98
C ASN A 33 26.88 16.52 13.15
N ASP A 34 26.23 17.66 13.42
CA ASP A 34 25.24 17.81 14.49
C ASP A 34 23.86 18.13 13.92
N TRP A 35 22.84 17.44 14.44
CA TRP A 35 21.44 17.59 14.03
C TRP A 35 20.70 18.44 15.06
N ALA A 36 20.76 19.77 14.90
CA ALA A 36 20.07 20.73 15.75
C ALA A 36 18.53 20.73 15.51
N LEU A 37 17.89 19.59 15.73
CA LEU A 37 16.48 19.33 15.50
C LEU A 37 15.80 18.95 16.81
N THR A 38 14.55 19.40 16.98
CA THR A 38 13.71 19.03 18.12
C THR A 38 12.43 18.36 17.64
N ALA A 39 11.93 17.41 18.45
CA ALA A 39 10.67 16.74 18.16
C ALA A 39 9.51 17.74 18.24
N ARG A 40 8.51 17.57 17.36
CA ARG A 40 7.33 18.43 17.28
C ARG A 40 6.08 17.63 16.95
N PRO A 41 4.90 18.05 17.45
CA PRO A 41 3.63 17.41 17.10
C PRO A 41 3.40 17.42 15.59
N VAL A 42 2.92 16.29 15.05
CA VAL A 42 2.62 16.13 13.61
C VAL A 42 1.35 16.88 13.20
N PHE A 43 0.39 16.98 14.12
CA PHE A 43 -0.94 17.54 13.85
C PHE A 43 -1.14 18.93 14.45
N SER A 44 -1.78 19.80 13.69
CA SER A 44 -2.41 21.01 14.23
C SER A 44 -3.59 20.67 15.16
N THR A 45 -4.16 21.69 15.82
CA THR A 45 -5.38 21.53 16.64
C THR A 45 -6.57 21.05 15.81
N ASP A 46 -6.72 21.58 14.59
CA ASP A 46 -7.84 21.26 13.71
C ASP A 46 -7.67 19.88 13.08
N GLU A 47 -6.44 19.56 12.68
CA GLU A 47 -6.08 18.21 12.20
C GLU A 47 -6.35 17.15 13.27
N ARG A 48 -6.10 17.45 14.56
CA ARG A 48 -6.43 16.52 15.66
C ARG A 48 -7.94 16.27 15.80
N ARG A 49 -8.79 17.27 15.52
CA ARG A 49 -10.26 17.10 15.55
C ARG A 49 -10.71 16.20 14.40
N VAL A 50 -10.24 16.48 13.19
CA VAL A 50 -10.58 15.70 11.99
C VAL A 50 -10.06 14.27 12.09
N TYR A 51 -8.85 14.07 12.60
CA TYR A 51 -8.29 12.73 12.78
C TYR A 51 -9.14 11.87 13.72
N ARG A 52 -9.63 12.44 14.83
CA ARG A 52 -10.53 11.72 15.75
C ARG A 52 -11.83 11.33 15.04
N LEU A 53 -12.42 12.26 14.31
CA LEU A 53 -13.64 12.03 13.53
C LEU A 53 -13.44 10.94 12.46
N LEU A 54 -12.30 10.94 11.77
CA LEU A 54 -11.98 9.90 10.77
C LEU A 54 -11.84 8.52 11.41
N ARG A 55 -11.21 8.44 12.59
CA ARG A 55 -11.07 7.16 13.31
C ARG A 55 -12.41 6.62 13.79
N GLU A 56 -13.32 7.51 14.20
CA GLU A 56 -14.68 7.14 14.59
C GLU A 56 -15.52 6.71 13.38
N ALA A 57 -15.46 7.47 12.28
CA ALA A 57 -16.25 7.20 11.08
C ALA A 57 -15.79 5.96 10.30
N LEU A 58 -14.48 5.68 10.30
CA LEU A 58 -13.84 4.68 9.45
C LEU A 58 -12.95 3.71 10.26
N PRO A 59 -13.51 2.96 11.22
CA PRO A 59 -12.73 2.11 12.14
C PRO A 59 -11.97 0.97 11.44
N HIS A 60 -12.45 0.53 10.27
CA HIS A 60 -11.85 -0.56 9.50
C HIS A 60 -10.85 -0.10 8.44
N HIS A 61 -10.55 1.21 8.38
CA HIS A 61 -9.62 1.76 7.41
C HIS A 61 -8.36 2.29 8.09
N ILE A 62 -7.24 2.24 7.36
CA ILE A 62 -5.98 2.80 7.84
C ILE A 62 -5.97 4.29 7.48
N VAL A 63 -5.76 5.16 8.47
CA VAL A 63 -5.66 6.60 8.26
C VAL A 63 -4.20 7.02 8.41
N LEU A 64 -3.58 7.47 7.32
CA LEU A 64 -2.22 7.98 7.29
C LEU A 64 -2.22 9.51 7.28
N SER A 65 -1.31 10.12 8.03
CA SER A 65 -1.17 11.58 8.10
C SER A 65 0.01 12.09 7.28
N LYS A 66 -0.13 13.32 6.78
CA LYS A 66 0.93 14.04 6.02
C LYS A 66 1.55 13.20 4.91
N LEU A 67 0.74 12.39 4.21
CA LEU A 67 1.22 11.43 3.22
C LEU A 67 1.67 12.17 1.94
N PRO A 68 2.97 12.12 1.57
CA PRO A 68 3.45 12.70 0.32
C PRO A 68 2.86 12.00 -0.91
N LEU A 69 2.57 12.76 -1.96
CA LEU A 69 1.98 12.21 -3.19
C LEU A 69 2.86 11.12 -3.81
N VAL A 70 4.19 11.27 -3.74
CA VAL A 70 5.17 10.29 -4.24
C VAL A 70 5.12 8.94 -3.54
N ARG A 71 4.47 8.81 -2.38
CA ARG A 71 4.37 7.54 -1.64
C ARG A 71 3.30 6.60 -2.16
N PHE A 72 2.35 7.11 -2.94
CA PHE A 72 1.25 6.30 -3.49
C PHE A 72 0.97 6.58 -4.98
N SER A 73 1.74 7.47 -5.60
CA SER A 73 1.73 7.67 -7.05
C SER A 73 2.97 7.01 -7.66
N GLN A 74 2.76 6.21 -8.71
CA GLN A 74 3.84 5.56 -9.45
C GLN A 74 3.87 6.11 -10.88
N PRO A 75 5.03 6.60 -11.36
CA PRO A 75 5.21 6.95 -12.75
C PRO A 75 5.00 5.73 -13.65
N VAL A 76 4.21 5.87 -14.71
CA VAL A 76 4.05 4.84 -15.75
C VAL A 76 5.34 4.67 -16.55
N ASP A 77 6.03 5.79 -16.79
CA ASP A 77 7.30 5.83 -17.51
C ASP A 77 8.47 5.89 -16.51
N PRO A 78 9.33 4.85 -16.44
CA PRO A 78 10.45 4.80 -15.50
C PRO A 78 11.52 5.85 -15.81
N SER A 79 11.60 6.38 -17.04
CA SER A 79 12.58 7.39 -17.39
C SER A 79 12.30 8.75 -16.72
N ARG A 80 11.06 8.99 -16.28
CA ARG A 80 10.62 10.26 -15.68
C ARG A 80 10.56 10.24 -14.16
N VAL A 81 11.06 9.20 -13.49
CA VAL A 81 10.99 9.07 -12.03
C VAL A 81 11.57 10.30 -11.31
N ARG A 82 12.73 10.79 -11.75
CA ARG A 82 13.37 11.97 -11.14
C ARG A 82 12.51 13.22 -11.27
N TYR A 83 11.96 13.46 -12.46
CA TYR A 83 11.06 14.59 -12.71
C TYR A 83 9.86 14.57 -11.77
N TRP A 84 9.20 13.42 -11.61
CA TRP A 84 8.05 13.29 -10.71
C TRP A 84 8.44 13.45 -9.24
N TYR A 85 9.59 12.92 -8.83
CA TYR A 85 10.10 13.10 -7.48
C TYR A 85 10.34 14.58 -7.15
N ASP A 86 10.98 15.32 -8.06
CA ASP A 86 11.24 16.76 -7.86
C ASP A 86 9.95 17.58 -7.87
N LEU A 87 8.95 17.22 -8.68
CA LEU A 87 7.67 17.92 -8.78
C LEU A 87 6.73 17.64 -7.59
N LEU A 88 6.66 16.39 -7.13
CA LEU A 88 5.65 15.92 -6.18
C LEU A 88 6.22 15.69 -4.77
N GLY A 89 7.54 15.64 -4.59
CA GLY A 89 8.19 15.23 -3.34
C GLY A 89 7.88 16.13 -2.14
N SER A 90 7.60 17.41 -2.38
CA SER A 90 7.19 18.37 -1.34
C SER A 90 5.67 18.49 -1.16
N ILE A 91 4.88 17.82 -2.00
CA ILE A 91 3.42 17.90 -1.98
C ILE A 91 2.87 16.71 -1.21
N HIS A 92 2.06 16.98 -0.19
CA HIS A 92 1.40 15.97 0.62
C HIS A 92 -0.09 16.28 0.80
N VAL A 93 -0.85 15.24 1.17
CA VAL A 93 -2.23 15.36 1.66
C VAL A 93 -2.23 15.34 3.19
N ALA A 94 -3.17 16.02 3.83
CA ALA A 94 -3.24 16.07 5.29
C ALA A 94 -3.58 14.69 5.86
N PHE A 95 -4.58 14.02 5.27
CA PHE A 95 -4.95 12.65 5.59
C PHE A 95 -5.17 11.83 4.33
N ALA A 96 -4.73 10.57 4.38
CA ALA A 96 -5.02 9.56 3.36
C ALA A 96 -5.72 8.38 4.02
N VAL A 97 -6.91 8.05 3.55
CA VAL A 97 -7.64 6.87 3.96
C VAL A 97 -7.27 5.72 3.03
N CYS A 98 -6.82 4.62 3.61
CA CYS A 98 -6.35 3.44 2.90
C CYS A 98 -7.22 2.22 3.24
N SER A 99 -7.35 1.30 2.29
CA SER A 99 -7.88 -0.04 2.56
C SER A 99 -6.90 -0.85 3.41
N ALA A 100 -7.35 -2.01 3.91
CA ALA A 100 -6.54 -2.94 4.68
C ALA A 100 -5.26 -3.43 3.96
N ASN A 101 -5.23 -3.38 2.63
CA ASN A 101 -4.04 -3.71 1.82
C ASN A 101 -3.08 -2.52 1.59
N GLY A 102 -3.35 -1.35 2.18
CA GLY A 102 -2.51 -0.16 2.04
C GLY A 102 -2.76 0.68 0.79
N ARG A 103 -3.76 0.36 -0.05
CA ARG A 103 -4.13 1.21 -1.19
C ARG A 103 -4.88 2.46 -0.71
N VAL A 104 -4.46 3.63 -1.17
CA VAL A 104 -5.16 4.90 -0.90
C VAL A 104 -6.50 4.94 -1.65
N LEU A 105 -7.58 5.17 -0.92
CA LEU A 105 -8.96 5.24 -1.43
C LEU A 105 -9.44 6.70 -1.51
N ALA A 106 -9.15 7.48 -0.47
CA ALA A 106 -9.51 8.88 -0.37
C ALA A 106 -8.37 9.70 0.25
N ALA A 107 -8.26 10.95 -0.18
CA ALA A 107 -7.36 11.95 0.36
C ALA A 107 -8.18 13.14 0.85
N ILE A 108 -7.85 13.63 2.04
CA ILE A 108 -8.59 14.69 2.74
C ILE A 108 -7.61 15.81 3.10
N ASP A 109 -7.96 17.03 2.73
CA ASP A 109 -7.23 18.24 3.11
C ASP A 109 -8.13 19.24 3.81
N LEU A 110 -7.56 19.99 4.76
CA LEU A 110 -8.24 21.10 5.42
C LEU A 110 -8.03 22.39 4.64
N ASP A 111 -9.11 23.14 4.45
CA ASP A 111 -9.02 24.50 3.92
C ASP A 111 -8.56 25.43 5.04
N THR A 112 -7.28 25.78 5.04
CA THR A 112 -6.69 26.73 5.99
C THR A 112 -6.34 28.01 5.25
N ASP A 113 -6.54 29.17 5.91
CA ASP A 113 -6.33 30.49 5.30
C ASP A 113 -4.88 30.74 4.82
N ARG A 114 -3.91 29.96 5.28
CA ARG A 114 -2.51 30.00 4.80
C ARG A 114 -2.31 29.21 3.49
N GLY A 115 -3.34 29.19 2.65
CA GLY A 115 -3.59 28.21 1.61
C GLY A 115 -2.41 27.94 0.66
N ASN A 116 -2.21 26.65 0.36
CA ASN A 116 -1.32 26.18 -0.69
C ASN A 116 -1.48 27.02 -1.97
N SER A 117 -0.37 27.26 -2.67
CA SER A 117 -0.43 27.99 -3.95
C SER A 117 -1.44 27.33 -4.90
N ARG A 118 -2.14 28.14 -5.71
CA ARG A 118 -3.11 27.64 -6.71
C ARG A 118 -2.52 26.52 -7.58
N ARG A 119 -1.23 26.66 -7.93
CA ARG A 119 -0.46 25.65 -8.68
C ARG A 119 -0.38 24.32 -7.93
N VAL A 120 -0.05 24.32 -6.64
CA VAL A 120 0.05 23.09 -5.84
C VAL A 120 -1.31 22.41 -5.73
N LEU A 121 -2.39 23.18 -5.56
CA LEU A 121 -3.75 22.63 -5.53
C LEU A 121 -4.12 21.95 -6.86
N GLN A 122 -3.83 22.61 -7.99
CA GLN A 122 -4.08 22.05 -9.33
C GLN A 122 -3.27 20.77 -9.56
N ILE A 123 -1.98 20.75 -9.19
CA ILE A 123 -1.14 19.55 -9.29
C ILE A 123 -1.74 18.44 -8.44
N LYS A 124 -2.08 18.72 -7.18
CA LYS A 124 -2.66 17.75 -6.26
C LYS A 124 -3.95 17.14 -6.81
N GLN A 125 -4.89 17.97 -7.28
CA GLN A 125 -6.14 17.50 -7.90
C GLN A 125 -5.87 16.64 -9.14
N SER A 126 -4.94 17.05 -10.00
CA SER A 126 -4.59 16.33 -11.22
C SER A 126 -3.99 14.95 -10.91
N VAL A 127 -3.06 14.88 -9.94
CA VAL A 127 -2.42 13.63 -9.52
C VAL A 127 -3.41 12.69 -8.83
N LEU A 128 -4.21 13.20 -7.90
CA LEU A 128 -5.22 12.39 -7.21
C LEU A 128 -6.27 11.84 -8.19
N GLY A 129 -6.70 12.67 -9.16
CA GLY A 129 -7.58 12.25 -10.24
C GLY A 129 -6.95 11.15 -11.11
N ALA A 130 -5.69 11.32 -11.52
CA ALA A 130 -4.96 10.31 -12.30
C ALA A 130 -4.80 8.98 -11.52
N CYS A 131 -4.53 9.05 -10.22
CA CYS A 131 -4.44 7.88 -9.33
C CYS A 131 -5.81 7.28 -8.95
N ARG A 132 -6.93 7.87 -9.41
CA ARG A 132 -8.30 7.49 -9.03
C ARG A 132 -8.55 7.51 -7.52
N VAL A 133 -7.92 8.45 -6.83
CA VAL A 133 -8.11 8.70 -5.40
C VAL A 133 -9.15 9.80 -5.25
N ARG A 134 -10.19 9.56 -4.44
CA ARG A 134 -11.21 10.58 -4.18
C ARG A 134 -10.61 11.69 -3.34
N TYR A 135 -10.72 12.93 -3.79
CA TYR A 135 -10.16 14.08 -3.09
C TYR A 135 -11.27 14.91 -2.45
N LEU A 136 -11.23 15.05 -1.12
CA LEU A 136 -12.11 15.93 -0.37
C LEU A 136 -11.30 17.06 0.24
N ARG A 137 -11.79 18.28 0.08
CA ARG A 137 -11.28 19.45 0.80
C ARG A 137 -12.39 19.93 1.73
N CYS A 138 -12.10 20.03 3.02
CA CYS A 138 -13.07 20.40 4.04
C CYS A 138 -12.64 21.71 4.74
N PRO A 139 -13.54 22.70 4.87
CA PRO A 139 -13.26 23.89 5.67
C PRO A 139 -13.18 23.53 7.15
N VAL A 140 -12.37 24.27 7.92
CA VAL A 140 -12.18 24.01 9.36
C VAL A 140 -13.48 24.27 10.14
N GLU A 141 -14.27 25.26 9.75
CA GLU A 141 -15.52 25.65 10.42
C GLU A 141 -16.68 24.69 10.16
N ASN A 142 -16.66 23.96 9.04
CA ASN A 142 -17.70 23.02 8.67
C ASN A 142 -17.08 21.67 8.29
N LEU A 143 -16.76 20.89 9.32
CA LEU A 143 -16.24 19.54 9.15
C LEU A 143 -17.36 18.61 8.62
N PRO A 144 -17.05 17.71 7.67
CA PRO A 144 -18.02 16.77 7.14
C PRO A 144 -18.55 15.87 8.26
N SER A 145 -19.82 15.49 8.16
CA SER A 145 -20.43 14.55 9.11
C SER A 145 -19.84 13.14 8.98
N VAL A 146 -20.01 12.32 10.02
CA VAL A 146 -19.59 10.90 10.03
C VAL A 146 -20.17 10.14 8.84
N ALA A 147 -21.45 10.36 8.52
CA ALA A 147 -22.14 9.71 7.42
C ALA A 147 -21.53 10.07 6.04
N GLU A 148 -21.17 11.34 5.84
CA GLU A 148 -20.52 11.79 4.60
C GLU A 148 -19.13 11.16 4.44
N LEU A 149 -18.35 11.10 5.53
CA LEU A 149 -17.05 10.44 5.53
C LEU A 149 -17.14 8.95 5.21
N GLN A 150 -18.21 8.28 5.65
CA GLN A 150 -18.48 6.88 5.33
C GLN A 150 -18.83 6.66 3.85
N LEU A 151 -19.50 7.61 3.19
CA LEU A 151 -19.82 7.51 1.76
C LEU A 151 -18.60 7.75 0.85
N LEU A 152 -17.57 8.45 1.34
CA LEU A 152 -16.34 8.66 0.57
C LEU A 152 -15.63 7.35 0.26
N VAL A 153 -15.70 6.37 1.16
CA VAL A 153 -14.91 5.15 1.10
C VAL A 153 -15.82 3.95 0.88
N PRO A 154 -15.54 3.06 -0.09
CA PRO A 154 -16.26 1.82 -0.23
C PRO A 154 -16.21 1.03 1.09
N GLN A 155 -17.37 0.78 1.69
CA GLN A 155 -17.44 0.04 2.93
C GLN A 155 -16.88 -1.37 2.71
N ALA A 156 -15.85 -1.74 3.47
CA ALA A 156 -15.14 -3.02 3.32
C ALA A 156 -16.07 -4.26 3.47
N GLY A 157 -17.31 -4.09 3.96
CA GLY A 157 -18.34 -5.12 4.04
C GLY A 157 -19.39 -5.14 2.91
N ALA A 158 -19.42 -4.15 2.01
CA ALA A 158 -20.47 -4.08 0.98
C ALA A 158 -20.21 -5.01 -0.22
N ASN A 159 -18.94 -5.34 -0.49
CA ASN A 159 -18.56 -6.24 -1.58
C ASN A 159 -18.42 -7.71 -1.15
N ALA A 160 -18.65 -8.03 0.13
CA ALA A 160 -18.66 -9.42 0.63
C ALA A 160 -20.05 -10.07 0.56
N ARG A 161 -21.09 -9.31 0.16
CA ARG A 161 -22.37 -9.90 -0.21
C ARG A 161 -22.27 -10.24 -1.69
N GLY A 162 -21.85 -11.47 -1.98
CA GLY A 162 -21.93 -12.03 -3.34
C GLY A 162 -23.32 -11.82 -3.93
N PRO A 163 -23.48 -11.83 -5.26
CA PRO A 163 -24.77 -11.59 -5.90
C PRO A 163 -25.81 -12.48 -5.20
N GLN A 164 -26.75 -11.83 -4.51
CA GLN A 164 -27.91 -12.47 -3.90
C GLN A 164 -28.49 -13.38 -4.98
N ALA A 165 -28.43 -14.70 -4.76
CA ALA A 165 -29.02 -15.66 -5.67
C ALA A 165 -30.50 -15.34 -5.73
N ALA A 166 -30.92 -14.64 -6.79
CA ALA A 166 -32.31 -14.59 -7.18
C ALA A 166 -32.74 -16.05 -7.33
N ALA A 167 -33.79 -16.45 -6.62
CA ALA A 167 -34.39 -17.76 -6.76
C ALA A 167 -34.76 -17.95 -8.25
N ALA A 168 -33.91 -18.64 -8.99
CA ALA A 168 -34.11 -18.89 -10.40
C ALA A 168 -35.10 -20.06 -10.56
N PRO A 169 -36.10 -19.96 -11.44
CA PRO A 169 -36.88 -21.13 -11.82
C PRO A 169 -35.93 -22.15 -12.47
N ALA A 170 -35.93 -23.39 -11.96
CA ALA A 170 -35.00 -24.47 -12.31
C ALA A 170 -34.95 -24.81 -13.82
N GLN A 171 -35.91 -24.30 -14.60
CA GLN A 171 -36.01 -24.52 -16.06
C GLN A 171 -34.95 -23.74 -16.86
N ASN A 172 -34.47 -22.59 -16.37
CA ASN A 172 -33.46 -21.79 -17.09
C ASN A 172 -32.02 -22.33 -16.94
N LEU A 173 -31.73 -23.09 -15.88
CA LEU A 173 -30.38 -23.61 -15.65
C LEU A 173 -30.01 -24.74 -16.62
N HIS A 174 -30.98 -25.55 -17.04
CA HIS A 174 -30.75 -26.61 -18.02
C HIS A 174 -30.42 -26.02 -19.41
N GLN A 175 -31.22 -25.05 -19.86
CA GLN A 175 -30.96 -24.34 -21.13
C GLN A 175 -29.63 -23.57 -21.11
N ALA A 176 -29.27 -22.94 -19.99
CA ALA A 176 -27.98 -22.28 -19.84
C ALA A 176 -26.80 -23.27 -19.85
N ARG A 177 -26.99 -24.47 -19.30
CA ARG A 177 -26.00 -25.56 -19.35
C ARG A 177 -25.83 -26.10 -20.75
N ASP A 178 -26.92 -26.33 -21.49
CA ASP A 178 -26.87 -26.87 -22.85
C ASP A 178 -26.25 -25.88 -23.83
N THR A 179 -26.56 -24.60 -23.69
CA THR A 179 -25.94 -23.53 -24.50
C THR A 179 -24.45 -23.36 -24.21
N LEU A 180 -24.03 -23.45 -22.94
CA LEU A 180 -22.61 -23.42 -22.56
C LEU A 180 -21.88 -24.68 -23.05
N ALA A 181 -22.49 -25.86 -22.91
CA ALA A 181 -21.92 -27.12 -23.38
C ALA A 181 -21.71 -27.09 -24.89
N ASN A 182 -22.69 -26.61 -25.66
CA ASN A 182 -22.56 -26.43 -27.11
C ASN A 182 -21.48 -25.40 -27.47
N THR A 183 -21.40 -24.28 -26.75
CA THR A 183 -20.37 -23.25 -27.01
C THR A 183 -18.96 -23.76 -26.70
N VAL A 184 -18.79 -24.54 -25.63
CA VAL A 184 -17.50 -25.17 -25.27
C VAL A 184 -17.15 -26.27 -26.26
N ALA A 185 -18.13 -27.07 -26.71
CA ALA A 185 -17.92 -28.07 -27.75
C ALA A 185 -17.48 -27.44 -29.08
N HIS A 186 -18.11 -26.32 -29.48
CA HIS A 186 -17.73 -25.58 -30.69
C HIS A 186 -16.30 -25.02 -30.59
N ARG A 187 -15.94 -24.38 -29.47
CA ARG A 187 -14.56 -23.90 -29.25
C ARG A 187 -13.55 -25.04 -29.17
N ARG A 188 -13.92 -26.21 -28.66
CA ARG A 188 -13.04 -27.38 -28.66
C ARG A 188 -12.86 -27.93 -30.06
N ALA A 189 -13.91 -28.01 -30.87
CA ALA A 189 -13.81 -28.43 -32.28
C ALA A 189 -12.96 -27.45 -33.10
N GLU A 190 -13.14 -26.14 -32.92
CA GLU A 190 -12.29 -25.11 -33.55
C GLU A 190 -10.84 -25.20 -33.09
N ARG A 191 -10.61 -25.42 -31.79
CA ARG A 191 -9.26 -25.64 -31.26
C ARG A 191 -8.67 -26.95 -31.77
N THR A 192 -9.42 -28.03 -31.91
CA THR A 192 -8.87 -29.31 -32.43
C THR A 192 -8.54 -29.20 -33.93
N ALA A 193 -9.31 -28.46 -34.72
CA ALA A 193 -9.00 -28.19 -36.13
C ALA A 193 -7.69 -27.40 -36.28
N LEU A 194 -7.45 -26.40 -35.43
CA LEU A 194 -6.23 -25.58 -35.46
C LEU A 194 -4.95 -26.35 -35.04
N TRP A 195 -5.07 -27.48 -34.33
CA TRP A 195 -3.91 -28.30 -33.92
C TRP A 195 -3.60 -29.43 -34.90
N GLN A 196 -4.51 -29.77 -35.82
CA GLN A 196 -4.26 -30.78 -36.87
C GLN A 196 -3.43 -30.25 -38.04
N ASP A 197 -3.47 -28.93 -38.30
CA ASP A 197 -2.64 -28.30 -39.34
C ASP A 197 -1.16 -28.15 -38.95
N SER A 198 -0.76 -28.59 -37.75
CA SER A 198 0.61 -28.51 -37.23
C SER A 198 1.32 -29.87 -37.14
N SER A 199 1.02 -30.81 -38.04
CA SER A 199 1.64 -32.14 -38.09
C SER A 199 3.02 -32.18 -38.76
N LEU A 200 3.87 -31.16 -38.55
CA LEU A 200 5.23 -31.13 -39.12
C LEU A 200 6.38 -30.93 -38.13
N PHE A 201 6.17 -30.92 -36.81
CA PHE A 201 7.28 -31.02 -35.86
C PHE A 201 6.89 -31.88 -34.66
N GLN A 202 7.06 -33.20 -34.81
CA GLN A 202 7.39 -34.04 -33.68
C GLN A 202 8.84 -33.76 -33.31
N ASP A 203 9.10 -33.21 -32.13
CA ASP A 203 10.27 -33.66 -31.40
C ASP A 203 10.00 -33.68 -29.89
N SER A 204 10.34 -34.83 -29.32
CA SER A 204 9.95 -35.27 -28.00
C SER A 204 11.05 -34.88 -27.01
N PHE A 205 10.80 -33.90 -26.14
CA PHE A 205 11.79 -33.51 -25.11
C PHE A 205 11.28 -33.59 -23.66
N PHE A 206 10.03 -34.00 -23.43
CA PHE A 206 9.49 -34.21 -22.08
C PHE A 206 8.57 -35.44 -22.00
N ALA A 207 8.97 -36.56 -22.61
CA ALA A 207 8.33 -37.83 -22.30
C ALA A 207 8.92 -38.37 -20.98
N PRO A 208 8.13 -38.54 -19.91
CA PRO A 208 8.58 -39.30 -18.74
C PRO A 208 8.68 -40.78 -19.11
N ASP A 209 9.84 -41.38 -18.88
CA ASP A 209 10.06 -42.82 -18.94
C ASP A 209 9.05 -43.55 -18.04
N THR A 210 8.08 -44.25 -18.63
CA THR A 210 7.38 -45.37 -17.98
C THR A 210 7.95 -46.67 -18.53
N ARG A 211 9.03 -47.16 -17.91
CA ARG A 211 9.47 -48.54 -18.08
C ARG A 211 8.72 -49.45 -17.10
N THR A 212 7.99 -50.37 -17.69
CA THR A 212 7.32 -51.55 -17.15
C THR A 212 8.30 -52.59 -16.60
N ASP A 213 7.91 -53.25 -15.51
CA ASP A 213 7.94 -54.69 -15.19
C ASP A 213 7.51 -54.81 -13.71
N GLY A 214 6.67 -55.69 -13.20
CA GLY A 214 6.03 -56.91 -13.67
C GLY A 214 5.74 -57.75 -12.42
N SER A 215 4.49 -58.20 -12.23
CA SER A 215 4.03 -59.29 -11.35
C SER A 215 4.04 -59.11 -9.80
N GLY A 216 2.94 -59.53 -9.16
CA GLY A 216 2.98 -60.07 -7.79
C GLY A 216 1.97 -59.53 -6.76
N GLN A 217 0.75 -60.08 -6.77
CA GLN A 217 -0.06 -60.53 -5.62
C GLN A 217 0.04 -59.86 -4.22
N SER A 218 -1.15 -59.52 -3.71
CA SER A 218 -1.70 -59.82 -2.37
C SER A 218 -1.22 -59.09 -1.09
N GLU A 219 -2.26 -58.63 -0.36
CA GLU A 219 -2.52 -58.80 1.09
C GLU A 219 -1.84 -57.92 2.18
N PHE A 220 -2.73 -57.29 2.95
CA PHE A 220 -2.78 -57.18 4.43
C PHE A 220 -2.06 -56.05 5.19
N GLY A 221 -2.80 -55.54 6.20
CA GLY A 221 -2.31 -54.85 7.41
C GLY A 221 -2.32 -53.32 7.34
N GLY A 222 -3.17 -52.54 8.02
CA GLY A 222 -3.94 -52.79 9.23
C GLY A 222 -3.12 -52.51 10.49
N LEU A 223 -3.07 -51.25 10.98
CA LEU A 223 -2.75 -50.93 12.38
C LEU A 223 -3.52 -49.67 12.86
N SER A 224 -4.58 -49.97 13.61
CA SER A 224 -5.12 -49.30 14.81
C SER A 224 -4.12 -48.46 15.62
N SER A 225 -4.53 -47.26 16.06
CA SER A 225 -5.12 -46.98 17.40
C SER A 225 -4.17 -47.21 18.57
N LEU A 226 -3.83 -46.12 19.29
CA LEU A 226 -3.52 -46.03 20.73
C LEU A 226 -3.30 -44.53 20.98
N GLY A 227 -3.86 -43.81 21.96
CA GLY A 227 -4.76 -44.11 23.06
C GLY A 227 -4.80 -42.85 23.95
N SER A 228 -5.98 -42.30 24.22
CA SER A 228 -6.23 -41.47 25.42
C SER A 228 -6.57 -42.43 26.58
N PRO A 229 -6.38 -42.08 27.86
CA PRO A 229 -7.52 -41.48 28.56
C PRO A 229 -7.25 -40.57 29.79
N ARG A 230 -8.26 -39.73 30.06
CA ARG A 230 -8.91 -39.41 31.37
C ARG A 230 -8.34 -38.35 32.35
N SER A 231 -9.03 -37.19 32.35
CA SER A 231 -9.91 -36.61 33.41
C SER A 231 -9.47 -36.46 34.89
N ARG A 232 -9.57 -35.23 35.44
CA ARG A 232 -10.53 -34.84 36.50
C ARG A 232 -10.58 -33.31 36.79
N PRO A 233 -11.70 -32.76 37.31
CA PRO A 233 -11.90 -31.34 37.66
C PRO A 233 -12.01 -31.07 39.18
N GLY A 234 -11.89 -29.79 39.57
CA GLY A 234 -12.18 -29.23 40.92
C GLY A 234 -11.34 -27.96 41.14
N SER A 235 -11.73 -26.90 41.87
CA SER A 235 -12.86 -26.62 42.75
C SER A 235 -12.91 -25.12 43.07
N LEU A 236 -14.07 -24.67 43.54
CA LEU A 236 -14.43 -23.34 44.06
C LEU A 236 -13.52 -22.83 45.19
N ASP A 237 -13.40 -21.50 45.31
CA ASP A 237 -13.46 -20.82 46.61
C ASP A 237 -14.00 -19.37 46.48
N SER A 238 -14.75 -18.92 47.48
CA SER A 238 -15.57 -17.70 47.52
C SER A 238 -15.29 -16.85 48.78
N GLY A 239 -14.92 -15.57 48.56
CA GLY A 239 -15.25 -14.38 49.39
C GLY A 239 -14.45 -14.11 50.68
N PRO A 240 -14.75 -13.00 51.42
CA PRO A 240 -15.23 -11.68 50.97
C PRO A 240 -14.56 -10.46 51.71
N GLY A 241 -14.78 -9.24 51.21
CA GLY A 241 -14.93 -8.02 52.03
C GLY A 241 -13.87 -6.90 51.91
N GLY A 242 -14.32 -5.64 51.77
CA GLY A 242 -13.54 -4.44 52.09
C GLY A 242 -13.77 -3.24 51.16
N LEU A 243 -14.40 -2.18 51.69
CA LEU A 243 -14.81 -0.93 51.04
C LEU A 243 -13.70 0.16 51.02
N ALA A 244 -13.93 1.16 50.14
CA ALA A 244 -13.61 2.59 50.24
C ALA A 244 -12.40 3.16 49.45
N ASP A 245 -12.75 4.11 48.57
CA ASP A 245 -12.14 5.42 48.23
C ASP A 245 -10.62 5.62 48.42
N ASP A 246 -9.93 6.05 47.36
CA ASP A 246 -9.39 7.43 47.29
C ASP A 246 -8.91 7.77 45.87
N ASP A 247 -9.17 9.02 45.53
CA ASP A 247 -8.84 9.79 44.34
C ASP A 247 -7.31 9.98 44.22
N ARG A 248 -6.71 9.83 43.02
CA ARG A 248 -5.48 10.57 42.63
C ARG A 248 -5.05 10.31 41.19
N ASP A 249 -4.93 11.42 40.47
CA ASP A 249 -4.30 11.59 39.17
C ASP A 249 -2.93 10.91 39.06
N ASP A 250 -2.77 9.99 38.10
CA ASP A 250 -1.45 9.47 37.72
C ASP A 250 -1.01 10.07 36.38
N VAL A 251 -0.26 11.17 36.51
CA VAL A 251 0.56 11.77 35.48
C VAL A 251 1.68 10.80 35.14
N GLY A 252 1.58 10.14 33.99
CA GLY A 252 2.62 9.26 33.46
C GLY A 252 3.97 9.97 33.34
N GLY A 253 4.88 9.61 34.24
CA GLY A 253 6.22 10.16 34.36
C GLY A 253 7.12 9.84 33.16
N VAL A 254 7.83 10.86 32.69
CA VAL A 254 8.98 10.72 31.79
C VAL A 254 10.20 10.39 32.65
N VAL A 255 10.71 9.18 32.54
CA VAL A 255 12.01 8.79 33.11
C VAL A 255 13.10 9.38 32.21
N VAL A 256 13.75 10.45 32.69
CA VAL A 256 14.98 10.98 32.08
C VAL A 256 16.15 10.26 32.71
N ASP A 257 16.71 9.27 32.01
CA ASP A 257 17.99 8.68 32.38
C ASP A 257 19.12 9.66 32.02
N VAL A 258 19.81 10.17 33.05
CA VAL A 258 21.00 11.02 32.90
C VAL A 258 22.24 10.14 33.05
N PRO A 259 23.10 9.96 32.04
CA PRO A 259 24.32 9.19 32.21
C PRO A 259 25.35 10.02 33.00
N ARG A 260 25.67 9.54 34.22
CA ARG A 260 26.80 10.03 35.01
C ARG A 260 28.10 9.51 34.39
N TYR A 261 28.92 10.39 33.83
CA TYR A 261 30.32 10.06 33.51
C TYR A 261 31.16 10.08 34.78
N SER A 262 31.68 8.92 35.17
CA SER A 262 32.71 8.77 36.20
C SER A 262 34.08 9.14 35.62
N SER A 263 34.61 10.30 35.98
CA SER A 263 36.01 10.66 35.76
C SER A 263 36.84 10.25 36.99
N ASN A 264 37.50 9.09 36.92
CA ASN A 264 38.47 8.66 37.91
C ASN A 264 39.91 8.90 37.38
N ASN A 265 40.41 10.09 37.74
CA ASN A 265 41.74 10.50 38.21
C ASN A 265 43.05 9.68 37.96
N ARG A 266 44.13 10.48 37.82
CA ARG A 266 45.60 10.25 38.07
C ARG A 266 46.39 9.58 36.94
N HIS A 267 47.58 10.03 36.54
CA HIS A 267 48.65 10.77 37.22
C HIS A 267 49.30 11.83 36.31
#